data_AF-A0A369I0Q4-F1
#
_entry.id   AF-A0A369I0Q4-F1
#
_cell.length_a   1.000
_cell.length_b   1.000
_cell.length_c   1.000
_cell.angle_alpha   90.00
_cell.angle_beta   90.00
_cell.angle_gamma   90.00
#
_symmetry.space_group_name_H-M   'P 1'
#
loop_
_entity.id
_entity.type
_entity.pdbx_description
1 polymer ?
#
loop_
_entity_poly.entity_id
_entity_poly.type
_entity_poly.pdbx_seq_one_letter_code
_entity_poly.pdbx_strand_id
1 'polypeptide(L)'
;MRKVDKDLVQKPASLTLPELADLLKAIETDKNLINSDIYRGKIRNDDGTLHKEEVVEALEAIYNGKCAYCEDFTSTEIEHYRPKSRTMYFPKHGGYFWLCYEWSNLIPSCHGCNKSKSFEFPIKNQHVRLPDCYTDQVLDLEKCVARNTPLINEEPYLLHPEIDEPKEYLSFQIDEKKRGIALTGLDGSNKRGEETIRICNLNREELLRKRQEAVIFPILKHFKLAFSLLSKQTISKPQFIELIYAIFEDLEKEKHSNERPFTLLRKTIMESPQSFKSLITNQLPEAQQQFIQLSFESYFHSHF
;
A
#
# COMPACT_ATOMS: atom_id res chain seq x y z
N MET A 1 -2.53 -0.70 -2.16
CA MET A 1 -1.06 -0.76 -2.08
C MET A 1 -0.50 -0.17 -3.35
N ARG A 2 0.56 0.63 -3.25
CA ARG A 2 1.36 1.10 -4.38
C ARG A 2 2.82 0.70 -4.16
N LYS A 3 3.59 0.57 -5.24
CA LYS A 3 5.05 0.48 -5.15
C LYS A 3 5.58 1.80 -4.57
N VAL A 4 6.52 1.69 -3.63
CA VAL A 4 7.18 2.84 -2.99
C VAL A 4 8.68 2.62 -3.00
N ASP A 5 9.42 3.60 -3.53
CA ASP A 5 10.87 3.58 -3.47
C ASP A 5 11.32 4.34 -2.22
N LYS A 6 11.65 3.60 -1.18
CA LYS A 6 12.20 4.12 0.07
C LYS A 6 13.73 4.07 0.02
N ASP A 7 14.38 5.21 0.23
CA ASP A 7 15.83 5.23 0.39
C ASP A 7 16.21 4.51 1.70
N LEU A 8 17.01 3.45 1.55
CA LEU A 8 17.47 2.63 2.68
C LEU A 8 18.83 3.08 3.24
N VAL A 9 19.51 3.99 2.54
CA VAL A 9 20.78 4.59 2.97
C VAL A 9 20.52 5.76 3.91
N GLN A 10 19.57 6.64 3.56
CA GLN A 10 19.20 7.78 4.39
C GLN A 10 18.21 7.37 5.50
N LYS A 11 18.76 6.84 6.60
CA LYS A 11 17.98 6.42 7.79
C LYS A 11 17.78 7.59 8.78
N PRO A 12 16.63 7.68 9.47
CA PRO A 12 16.46 8.56 10.63
C PRO A 12 17.53 8.29 11.71
N ALA A 13 17.96 9.34 12.43
CA ALA A 13 19.10 9.29 13.35
C ALA A 13 18.89 8.31 14.52
N SER A 14 17.66 8.20 15.01
CA SER A 14 17.23 7.23 16.02
C SER A 14 17.47 5.77 15.61
N LEU A 15 17.54 5.47 14.30
CA LEU A 15 17.81 4.12 13.77
C LEU A 15 19.31 3.88 13.50
N THR A 16 20.18 4.84 13.80
CA THR A 16 21.63 4.76 13.58
C THR A 16 22.45 5.04 14.83
N LEU A 17 21.85 4.92 16.03
CA LEU A 17 22.56 5.18 17.28
C LEU A 17 23.69 4.15 17.49
N PRO A 18 24.88 4.57 17.96
CA PRO A 18 26.02 3.66 18.18
C PRO A 18 25.70 2.49 19.11
N GLU A 19 24.82 2.70 20.09
CA GLU A 19 24.47 1.72 21.12
C GLU A 19 23.46 0.66 20.64
N LEU A 20 22.90 0.79 19.42
CA LEU A 20 21.88 -0.15 18.92
C LEU A 20 22.41 -1.58 18.84
N ALA A 21 23.68 -1.77 18.50
CA ALA A 21 24.28 -3.10 18.42
C ALA A 21 24.25 -3.82 19.78
N ASP A 22 24.57 -3.10 20.86
CA ASP A 22 24.54 -3.68 22.21
C ASP A 22 23.12 -3.83 22.74
N LEU A 23 22.22 -2.91 22.40
CA LEU A 23 20.80 -3.04 22.71
C LEU A 23 20.19 -4.27 22.02
N LEU A 24 20.54 -4.56 20.77
CA LEU A 24 20.05 -5.75 20.06
C LEU A 24 20.52 -7.05 20.72
N LYS A 25 21.75 -7.11 21.23
CA LYS A 25 22.24 -8.25 22.04
C LYS A 25 21.44 -8.40 23.33
N ALA A 26 21.12 -7.30 24.01
CA ALA A 26 20.30 -7.35 25.22
C ALA A 26 18.86 -7.83 24.92
N ILE A 27 18.26 -7.36 23.81
CA ILE A 27 16.92 -7.74 23.35
C ILE A 27 16.80 -9.24 23.07
N GLU A 28 17.88 -9.89 22.62
CA GLU A 28 17.91 -11.36 22.44
C GLU A 28 17.53 -12.09 23.74
N THR A 29 17.96 -11.56 24.89
CA THR A 29 17.62 -12.11 26.21
C THR A 29 16.31 -11.59 26.78
N ASP A 30 15.97 -10.32 26.57
CA ASP A 30 14.72 -9.71 27.03
C ASP A 30 14.09 -8.79 25.97
N LYS A 31 13.04 -9.31 25.32
CA LYS A 31 12.32 -8.58 24.26
C LYS A 31 11.53 -7.37 24.77
N ASN A 32 11.34 -7.22 26.08
CA ASN A 32 10.71 -6.02 26.64
C ASN A 32 11.61 -4.78 26.52
N LEU A 33 12.89 -4.98 26.23
CA LEU A 33 13.84 -3.89 25.96
C LEU A 33 13.65 -3.25 24.57
N ILE A 34 12.76 -3.77 23.72
CA ILE A 34 12.39 -3.10 22.48
C ILE A 34 11.68 -1.78 22.80
N ASN A 35 12.34 -0.67 22.47
CA ASN A 35 11.90 0.66 22.83
C ASN A 35 11.15 1.34 21.67
N SER A 36 9.90 1.72 21.92
CA SER A 36 9.09 2.47 20.96
C SER A 36 9.62 3.84 20.63
N ASP A 37 10.34 4.47 21.56
CA ASP A 37 10.89 5.81 21.35
C ASP A 37 12.00 5.76 20.29
N ILE A 38 12.70 4.63 20.14
CA ILE A 38 13.71 4.42 19.09
C ILE A 38 13.03 4.18 17.74
N TYR A 39 12.20 3.13 17.60
CA TYR A 39 11.63 2.81 16.28
C TYR A 39 10.58 3.84 15.81
N ARG A 40 10.07 4.71 16.69
CA ARG A 40 9.24 5.88 16.31
C ARG A 40 10.05 7.18 16.15
N GLY A 41 11.30 7.20 16.58
CA GLY A 41 12.14 8.39 16.57
C GLY A 41 11.58 9.52 17.44
N LYS A 42 11.11 9.19 18.65
CA LYS A 42 10.55 10.19 19.58
C LYS A 42 11.66 11.08 20.11
N ILE A 43 11.52 12.37 19.87
CA ILE A 43 12.34 13.43 20.45
C ILE A 43 11.44 14.23 21.39
N ARG A 44 11.93 14.50 22.60
CA ARG A 44 11.20 15.23 23.64
C ARG A 44 11.90 16.55 23.93
N ASN A 45 11.11 17.56 24.30
CA ASN A 45 11.63 18.81 24.85
C ASN A 45 12.19 18.59 26.27
N ASP A 46 12.86 19.61 26.81
CA ASP A 46 13.43 19.58 28.17
C ASP A 46 12.38 19.29 29.27
N ASP A 47 11.11 19.66 29.03
CA ASP A 47 9.99 19.39 29.93
C ASP A 47 9.38 17.99 29.78
N GLY A 48 9.93 17.14 28.91
CA GLY A 48 9.49 15.77 28.65
C GLY A 48 8.32 15.64 27.65
N THR A 49 7.77 16.75 27.16
CA THR A 49 6.71 16.74 26.13
C THR A 49 7.24 16.20 24.80
N LEU A 50 6.41 15.44 24.08
CA LEU A 50 6.78 14.92 22.77
C LEU A 50 6.88 16.08 21.77
N HIS A 51 8.07 16.28 21.21
CA HIS A 51 8.34 17.31 20.23
C HIS A 51 8.19 16.80 18.79
N LYS A 52 8.76 15.62 18.51
CA LYS A 52 8.91 15.09 17.16
C LYS A 52 8.87 13.57 17.16
N GLU A 53 8.39 12.96 16.09
CA GLU A 53 8.54 11.53 15.80
C GLU A 53 9.19 11.34 14.43
N GLU A 54 10.52 11.46 14.36
CA GLU A 54 11.23 11.59 13.08
C GLU A 54 11.07 10.38 12.14
N VAL A 55 10.91 9.17 12.68
CA VAL A 55 10.66 7.97 11.86
C VAL A 55 9.24 8.02 11.30
N VAL A 56 8.27 8.43 12.11
CA VAL A 56 6.86 8.59 11.68
C VAL A 56 6.78 9.66 10.58
N GLU A 57 7.36 10.83 10.81
CA GLU A 57 7.37 11.94 9.85
C GLU A 57 8.07 11.57 8.53
N ALA A 58 9.20 10.84 8.61
CA ALA A 58 9.88 10.35 7.41
C ALA A 58 8.98 9.40 6.60
N LEU A 59 8.34 8.42 7.27
CA LEU A 59 7.42 7.50 6.61
C LEU A 59 6.20 8.23 6.04
N GLU A 60 5.66 9.23 6.73
CA GLU A 60 4.57 10.06 6.23
C GLU A 60 4.96 10.83 4.97
N ALA A 61 6.16 11.40 4.92
CA ALA A 61 6.66 12.07 3.74
C ALA A 61 6.83 11.09 2.55
N ILE A 62 7.45 9.93 2.78
CA ILE A 62 7.70 8.91 1.74
C ILE A 62 6.37 8.33 1.18
N TYR A 63 5.40 8.10 2.06
CA TYR A 63 4.14 7.46 1.71
C TYR A 63 3.00 8.45 1.38
N ASN A 64 3.24 9.75 1.51
CA ASN A 64 2.24 10.84 1.38
C ASN A 64 1.10 10.74 2.40
N GLY A 65 1.42 10.41 3.66
CA GLY A 65 0.43 10.26 4.74
C GLY A 65 -0.55 9.09 4.54
N LYS A 66 -0.21 8.14 3.67
CA LYS A 66 -1.05 6.98 3.34
C LYS A 66 -0.54 5.71 4.01
N CYS A 67 -1.47 4.82 4.34
CA CYS A 67 -1.17 3.45 4.74
C CYS A 67 -0.49 2.69 3.59
N ALA A 68 0.62 2.00 3.86
CA ALA A 68 1.37 1.25 2.87
C ALA A 68 0.55 0.10 2.24
N TYR A 69 -0.38 -0.49 3.00
CA TYR A 69 -1.22 -1.60 2.53
C TYR A 69 -2.49 -1.13 1.81
N CYS A 70 -3.40 -0.45 2.51
CA CYS A 70 -4.70 -0.06 1.93
C CYS A 70 -4.65 1.21 1.09
N GLU A 71 -3.57 1.98 1.19
CA GLU A 71 -3.35 3.21 0.42
C GLU A 71 -4.36 4.34 0.65
N ASP A 72 -5.01 4.28 1.80
CA ASP A 72 -5.90 5.33 2.29
C ASP A 72 -5.14 6.27 3.23
N PHE A 73 -5.59 7.51 3.35
CA PHE A 73 -5.03 8.46 4.31
C PHE A 73 -5.33 8.02 5.74
N THR A 74 -4.35 8.16 6.63
CA THR A 74 -4.48 7.71 8.02
C THR A 74 -3.51 8.47 8.92
N SER A 75 -3.81 8.50 10.22
CA SER A 75 -2.74 8.67 11.21
C SER A 75 -1.80 7.47 11.11
N THR A 76 -0.50 7.72 11.09
CA THR A 76 0.50 6.68 10.86
C THR A 76 0.78 5.88 12.13
N GLU A 77 0.58 4.56 12.06
CA GLU A 77 1.21 3.61 12.96
C GLU A 77 2.44 3.00 12.29
N ILE A 78 3.51 2.82 13.05
CA ILE A 78 4.68 2.08 12.57
C ILE A 78 4.37 0.60 12.65
N GLU A 79 4.36 -0.03 11.48
CA GLU A 79 4.26 -1.46 11.35
C GLU A 79 5.62 -2.10 11.11
N HIS A 80 5.82 -3.23 11.79
CA HIS A 80 6.95 -4.13 11.57
C HIS A 80 6.53 -5.17 10.53
N TYR A 81 6.99 -5.01 9.28
CA TYR A 81 6.64 -5.92 8.17
C TYR A 81 6.86 -7.38 8.57
N ARG A 82 8.06 -7.68 9.07
CA ARG A 82 8.39 -8.89 9.85
C ARG A 82 8.10 -8.63 11.33
N PRO A 83 7.16 -9.37 11.95
CA PRO A 83 6.74 -9.13 13.33
C PRO A 83 7.89 -9.31 14.34
N LYS A 84 8.14 -8.29 15.17
CA LYS A 84 9.28 -8.26 16.10
C LYS A 84 9.18 -9.25 17.28
N SER A 85 7.99 -9.52 17.80
CA SER A 85 7.85 -10.23 19.09
C SER A 85 7.45 -11.70 18.97
N ARG A 86 6.76 -12.08 17.90
CA ARG A 86 6.36 -13.46 17.59
C ARG A 86 5.85 -13.57 16.16
N THR A 87 5.89 -14.77 15.60
CA THR A 87 5.29 -15.11 14.32
C THR A 87 4.11 -16.04 14.56
N MET A 88 2.93 -15.72 14.03
CA MET A 88 1.76 -16.59 14.13
C MET A 88 2.05 -17.94 13.47
N TYR A 89 1.54 -19.04 14.02
CA TYR A 89 1.77 -20.42 13.59
C TYR A 89 3.22 -20.96 13.74
N PHE A 90 4.20 -20.09 14.05
CA PHE A 90 5.59 -20.46 14.31
C PHE A 90 6.09 -19.90 15.65
N PRO A 91 5.49 -20.30 16.79
CA PRO A 91 5.81 -19.71 18.10
C PRO A 91 7.27 -19.92 18.53
N LYS A 92 7.90 -21.03 18.10
CA LYS A 92 9.33 -21.33 18.36
C LYS A 92 10.29 -20.43 17.56
N HIS A 93 9.78 -19.59 16.66
CA HIS A 93 10.59 -18.58 15.99
C HIS A 93 10.99 -17.45 16.94
N GLY A 94 10.07 -17.04 17.82
CA GLY A 94 10.29 -15.90 18.72
C GLY A 94 10.18 -14.52 18.05
N GLY A 95 9.82 -14.45 16.77
CA GLY A 95 9.72 -13.18 16.04
C GLY A 95 11.07 -12.60 15.63
N TYR A 96 11.02 -11.57 14.79
CA TYR A 96 12.17 -10.93 14.15
C TYR A 96 12.64 -9.73 14.98
N PHE A 97 12.92 -9.95 16.26
CA PHE A 97 13.27 -8.88 17.19
C PHE A 97 14.53 -8.12 16.77
N TRP A 98 15.46 -8.79 16.08
CA TRP A 98 16.68 -8.14 15.57
C TRP A 98 16.41 -7.15 14.43
N LEU A 99 15.22 -7.20 13.83
CA LEU A 99 14.75 -6.27 12.79
C LEU A 99 13.83 -5.17 13.36
N CYS A 100 13.74 -5.03 14.69
CA CYS A 100 12.81 -4.08 15.30
C CYS A 100 13.16 -2.60 15.05
N TYR A 101 14.41 -2.31 14.71
CA TYR A 101 14.91 -0.97 14.34
C TYR A 101 15.40 -0.90 12.89
N GLU A 102 15.24 -1.96 12.10
CA GLU A 102 15.72 -1.99 10.72
C GLU A 102 14.76 -1.22 9.81
N TRP A 103 15.28 -0.17 9.15
CA TRP A 103 14.50 0.78 8.37
C TRP A 103 13.67 0.12 7.27
N SER A 104 14.22 -0.87 6.57
CA SER A 104 13.49 -1.64 5.56
C SER A 104 12.40 -2.55 6.13
N ASN A 105 12.35 -2.76 7.45
CA ASN A 105 11.30 -3.50 8.14
C ASN A 105 10.21 -2.60 8.74
N LEU A 106 10.41 -1.27 8.75
CA LEU A 106 9.45 -0.29 9.28
C LEU A 106 8.67 0.36 8.13
N ILE A 107 7.34 0.25 8.16
CA ILE A 107 6.44 0.83 7.15
C ILE A 107 5.24 1.52 7.81
N PRO A 108 4.63 2.54 7.18
CA PRO A 108 3.47 3.20 7.74
C PRO A 108 2.22 2.37 7.47
N SER A 109 1.38 2.22 8.47
CA SER A 109 0.12 1.50 8.34
C SER A 109 -0.99 2.25 9.07
N CYS A 110 -2.24 2.01 8.64
CA CYS A 110 -3.40 2.40 9.43
C CYS A 110 -3.67 1.34 10.50
N HIS A 111 -4.30 1.76 11.59
CA HIS A 111 -4.70 0.88 12.69
C HIS A 111 -5.44 -0.39 12.20
N GLY A 112 -6.34 -0.25 11.23
CA GLY A 112 -7.11 -1.38 10.71
C GLY A 112 -6.26 -2.45 10.02
N CYS A 113 -5.28 -2.04 9.20
CA CYS A 113 -4.38 -2.97 8.52
C CYS A 113 -3.36 -3.58 9.49
N ASN A 114 -2.80 -2.76 10.38
CA ASN A 114 -1.85 -3.21 11.41
C ASN A 114 -2.49 -4.25 12.34
N LYS A 115 -3.65 -3.93 12.90
CA LYS A 115 -4.42 -4.82 13.78
C LYS A 115 -4.80 -6.13 13.09
N SER A 116 -5.21 -6.07 11.82
CA SER A 116 -5.59 -7.28 11.07
C SER A 116 -4.39 -8.18 10.81
N LYS A 117 -3.26 -7.60 10.38
CA LYS A 117 -2.01 -8.35 10.15
C LYS A 117 -1.50 -8.96 11.44
N SER A 118 -1.50 -8.20 12.54
CA SER A 118 -1.03 -8.66 13.84
C SER A 118 0.34 -9.34 13.74
N PHE A 119 0.43 -10.63 14.04
CA PHE A 119 1.66 -11.43 13.97
C PHE A 119 1.69 -12.38 12.76
N GLU A 120 0.72 -12.27 11.84
CA GLU A 120 0.70 -13.08 10.63
C GLU A 120 1.83 -12.65 9.69
N PHE A 121 2.70 -13.61 9.39
CA PHE A 121 3.77 -13.47 8.42
C PHE A 121 4.05 -14.84 7.76
N PRO A 122 3.08 -15.39 7.02
CA PRO A 122 3.28 -16.65 6.33
C PRO A 122 4.29 -16.48 5.19
N ILE A 123 5.13 -17.50 5.02
CA ILE A 123 6.21 -17.56 4.05
C ILE A 123 6.14 -18.87 3.27
N LYS A 124 6.73 -18.93 2.07
CA LYS A 124 6.79 -20.18 1.28
C LYS A 124 7.94 -21.08 1.72
N ASN A 125 9.07 -20.48 2.09
CA ASN A 125 10.29 -21.20 2.42
C ASN A 125 10.52 -21.25 3.95
N GLN A 126 11.76 -21.09 4.39
CA GLN A 126 12.17 -21.19 5.78
C GLN A 126 12.29 -19.81 6.42
N HIS A 127 11.81 -19.69 7.66
CA HIS A 127 11.97 -18.47 8.45
C HIS A 127 13.45 -18.28 8.80
N VAL A 128 13.98 -17.11 8.45
CA VAL A 128 15.32 -16.66 8.82
C VAL A 128 15.37 -16.43 10.33
N ARG A 129 16.43 -16.92 10.97
CA ARG A 129 16.72 -16.69 12.39
C ARG A 129 17.91 -15.75 12.53
N LEU A 130 18.05 -15.14 13.71
CA LEU A 130 19.17 -14.25 14.03
C LEU A 130 20.55 -14.78 13.60
N PRO A 131 20.93 -16.06 13.85
CA PRO A 131 22.24 -16.58 13.41
C PRO A 131 22.48 -16.54 11.90
N ASP A 132 21.43 -16.59 11.08
CA ASP A 132 21.55 -16.53 9.62
C ASP A 132 21.98 -15.14 9.13
N CYS A 133 21.77 -14.11 9.96
CA CYS A 133 22.19 -12.74 9.72
C CYS A 133 23.60 -12.43 10.25
N TYR A 134 24.35 -13.41 10.75
CA TYR A 134 25.72 -13.19 11.22
C TYR A 134 26.76 -13.42 10.12
N THR A 135 27.84 -12.65 10.17
CA THR A 135 29.08 -12.83 9.39
C THR A 135 30.23 -12.69 10.38
N ASP A 136 31.11 -13.70 10.46
CA ASP A 136 32.23 -13.73 11.42
C ASP A 136 31.81 -13.45 12.87
N GLN A 137 30.67 -14.01 13.30
CA GLN A 137 30.08 -13.85 14.64
C GLN A 137 29.60 -12.42 14.97
N VAL A 138 29.54 -11.54 13.98
CA VAL A 138 28.99 -10.18 14.09
C VAL A 138 27.70 -10.09 13.30
N LEU A 139 26.70 -9.37 13.82
CA LEU A 139 25.46 -9.10 13.10
C LEU A 139 25.76 -8.28 11.84
N ASP A 140 25.47 -8.86 10.69
CA ASP A 140 25.63 -8.25 9.38
C ASP A 140 24.36 -7.45 9.05
N LEU A 141 24.48 -6.13 9.11
CA LEU A 141 23.34 -5.24 8.87
C LEU A 141 22.85 -5.29 7.42
N GLU A 142 23.71 -5.65 6.46
CA GLU A 142 23.28 -5.83 5.07
C GLU A 142 22.37 -7.05 4.93
N LYS A 143 22.63 -8.13 5.68
CA LYS A 143 21.73 -9.30 5.75
C LYS A 143 20.41 -9.02 6.45
N CYS A 144 20.30 -7.91 7.18
CA CYS A 144 19.07 -7.47 7.85
C CYS A 144 18.15 -6.66 6.93
N VAL A 145 18.64 -6.18 5.78
CA VAL A 145 17.83 -5.41 4.84
C VAL A 145 16.81 -6.33 4.16
N ALA A 146 15.53 -5.92 4.14
CA ALA A 146 14.40 -6.76 3.72
C ALA A 146 14.53 -7.36 2.31
N ARG A 147 15.23 -6.66 1.39
CA ARG A 147 15.47 -7.08 -0.01
C ARG A 147 16.73 -7.93 -0.21
N ASN A 148 17.52 -8.12 0.85
CA ASN A 148 18.78 -8.85 0.79
C ASN A 148 18.62 -10.29 1.28
N THR A 149 19.56 -11.15 0.90
CA THR A 149 19.72 -12.49 1.47
C THR A 149 20.20 -12.38 2.92
N PRO A 150 19.66 -13.17 3.86
CA PRO A 150 18.76 -14.31 3.63
C PRO A 150 17.27 -13.97 3.62
N LEU A 151 16.88 -12.75 4.00
CA LEU A 151 15.48 -12.36 4.21
C LEU A 151 14.60 -12.48 2.95
N ILE A 152 15.13 -12.11 1.78
CA ILE A 152 14.35 -12.20 0.52
C ILE A 152 14.01 -13.65 0.16
N ASN A 153 14.81 -14.62 0.60
CA ASN A 153 14.62 -16.05 0.30
C ASN A 153 13.49 -16.69 1.10
N GLU A 154 12.92 -16.00 2.10
CA GLU A 154 11.73 -16.49 2.80
C GLU A 154 10.53 -16.62 1.86
N GLU A 155 10.49 -15.80 0.80
CA GLU A 155 9.36 -15.65 -0.12
C GLU A 155 8.02 -15.44 0.64
N PRO A 156 7.84 -14.28 1.30
CA PRO A 156 6.62 -14.00 2.06
C PRO A 156 5.37 -13.99 1.18
N TYR A 157 4.27 -14.56 1.67
CA TYR A 157 2.96 -14.43 1.03
C TYR A 157 2.42 -13.01 1.11
N LEU A 158 2.77 -12.28 2.17
CA LEU A 158 2.48 -10.85 2.28
C LEU A 158 3.33 -10.07 1.27
N LEU A 159 2.71 -9.16 0.53
CA LEU A 159 3.42 -8.26 -0.37
C LEU A 159 4.11 -7.15 0.43
N HIS A 160 5.37 -6.88 0.09
CA HIS A 160 6.15 -5.78 0.61
C HIS A 160 6.04 -4.58 -0.34
N PRO A 161 5.48 -3.43 0.11
CA PRO A 161 5.20 -2.27 -0.75
C PRO A 161 6.46 -1.64 -1.36
N GLU A 162 7.63 -1.88 -0.78
CA GLU A 162 8.92 -1.38 -1.24
C GLU A 162 9.71 -2.38 -2.11
N ILE A 163 9.27 -3.64 -2.22
CA ILE A 163 10.00 -4.69 -2.95
C ILE A 163 9.13 -5.20 -4.10
N ASP A 164 7.90 -5.60 -3.83
CA ASP A 164 7.00 -6.15 -4.83
C ASP A 164 6.36 -5.06 -5.68
N GLU A 165 5.99 -5.41 -6.92
CA GLU A 165 5.22 -4.56 -7.83
C GLU A 165 3.73 -4.93 -7.73
N PRO A 166 2.89 -4.16 -7.00
CA PRO A 166 1.55 -4.61 -6.64
C PRO A 166 0.62 -4.90 -7.82
N LYS A 167 0.82 -4.27 -8.99
CA LYS A 167 -0.01 -4.53 -10.19
C LYS A 167 0.12 -5.96 -10.72
N GLU A 168 1.21 -6.66 -10.39
CA GLU A 168 1.41 -8.06 -10.78
C GLU A 168 0.58 -9.04 -9.93
N TYR A 169 0.11 -8.59 -8.77
CA TYR A 169 -0.53 -9.44 -7.76
C TYR A 169 -1.97 -9.02 -7.46
N LEU A 170 -2.33 -7.77 -7.71
CA LEU A 170 -3.59 -7.19 -7.27
C LEU A 170 -4.35 -6.53 -8.44
N SER A 171 -5.65 -6.80 -8.52
CA SER A 171 -6.60 -6.09 -9.38
C SER A 171 -7.83 -5.66 -8.59
N PHE A 172 -8.81 -5.09 -9.29
CA PHE A 172 -10.04 -4.60 -8.70
C PHE A 172 -11.26 -5.12 -9.44
N GLN A 173 -12.33 -5.28 -8.68
CA GLN A 173 -13.65 -5.59 -9.21
C GLN A 173 -14.72 -4.89 -8.37
N ILE A 174 -15.92 -4.77 -8.93
CA ILE A 174 -17.09 -4.39 -8.13
C ILE A 174 -17.38 -5.55 -7.17
N ASP A 175 -17.54 -5.25 -5.89
CA ASP A 175 -17.90 -6.22 -4.85
C ASP A 175 -19.21 -6.94 -5.24
N GLU A 176 -19.28 -8.26 -5.05
CA GLU A 176 -20.43 -9.09 -5.45
C GLU A 176 -21.74 -8.62 -4.80
N LYS A 177 -21.66 -8.12 -3.55
CA LYS A 177 -22.79 -7.55 -2.81
C LYS A 177 -23.01 -6.07 -3.11
N LYS A 178 -22.32 -5.52 -4.11
CA LYS A 178 -22.38 -4.12 -4.57
C LYS A 178 -22.09 -3.09 -3.47
N ARG A 179 -21.20 -3.43 -2.53
CA ARG A 179 -20.82 -2.53 -1.41
C ARG A 179 -19.73 -1.51 -1.78
N GLY A 180 -19.10 -1.65 -2.95
CA GLY A 180 -18.04 -0.77 -3.44
C GLY A 180 -17.03 -1.54 -4.30
N ILE A 181 -15.77 -1.12 -4.26
CA ILE A 181 -14.70 -1.74 -5.07
C ILE A 181 -13.83 -2.67 -4.21
N ALA A 182 -13.82 -3.94 -4.56
CA ALA A 182 -13.00 -4.98 -3.94
C ALA A 182 -11.67 -5.15 -4.67
N LEU A 183 -10.63 -5.54 -3.93
CA LEU A 183 -9.40 -6.09 -4.48
C LEU A 183 -9.55 -7.58 -4.81
N THR A 184 -8.83 -8.04 -5.81
CA THR A 184 -8.67 -9.47 -6.16
C THR A 184 -7.20 -9.81 -6.35
N GLY A 185 -6.84 -11.08 -6.09
CA GLY A 185 -5.52 -11.61 -6.42
C GLY A 185 -5.40 -11.93 -7.92
N LEU A 186 -4.24 -11.69 -8.51
CA LEU A 186 -3.95 -11.96 -9.93
C LEU A 186 -2.95 -13.08 -10.16
N ASP A 187 -2.18 -13.46 -9.14
CA ASP A 187 -1.01 -14.33 -9.28
C ASP A 187 -1.34 -15.84 -9.19
N GLY A 188 -2.61 -16.19 -9.38
CA GLY A 188 -3.09 -17.57 -9.53
C GLY A 188 -2.63 -18.47 -8.38
N SER A 189 -1.86 -19.51 -8.72
CA SER A 189 -1.36 -20.49 -7.75
C SER A 189 -0.35 -19.94 -6.74
N ASN A 190 0.26 -18.77 -6.99
CA ASN A 190 1.19 -18.14 -6.05
C ASN A 190 0.48 -17.54 -4.82
N LYS A 191 -0.78 -17.12 -4.98
CA LYS A 191 -1.68 -16.64 -3.92
C LYS A 191 -1.17 -15.48 -3.05
N ARG A 192 -0.10 -14.78 -3.42
CA ARG A 192 0.44 -13.65 -2.64
C ARG A 192 -0.54 -12.48 -2.60
N GLY A 193 -1.22 -12.21 -3.73
CA GLY A 193 -2.26 -11.18 -3.79
C GLY A 193 -3.43 -11.49 -2.86
N GLU A 194 -3.96 -12.71 -2.93
CA GLU A 194 -5.07 -13.19 -2.08
C GLU A 194 -4.70 -13.17 -0.60
N GLU A 195 -3.53 -13.69 -0.23
CA GLU A 195 -3.07 -13.70 1.15
C GLU A 195 -2.84 -12.30 1.68
N THR A 196 -2.31 -11.37 0.88
CA THR A 196 -2.17 -9.95 1.28
C THR A 196 -3.51 -9.30 1.55
N ILE A 197 -4.51 -9.56 0.69
CA ILE A 197 -5.88 -9.07 0.90
C ILE A 197 -6.46 -9.62 2.20
N ARG A 198 -6.24 -10.92 2.49
CA ARG A 198 -6.71 -11.60 3.69
C ARG A 198 -6.03 -11.08 4.96
N ILE A 199 -4.69 -11.15 5.02
CA ILE A 199 -3.87 -10.78 6.18
C ILE A 199 -4.14 -9.34 6.61
N CYS A 200 -4.15 -8.41 5.66
CA CYS A 200 -4.36 -6.99 5.96
C CYS A 200 -5.84 -6.57 5.95
N ASN A 201 -6.76 -7.53 5.75
CA ASN A 201 -8.20 -7.33 5.63
C ASN A 201 -8.57 -6.16 4.69
N LEU A 202 -8.02 -6.21 3.47
CA LEU A 202 -8.10 -5.11 2.51
C LEU A 202 -9.46 -4.98 1.84
N ASN A 203 -10.37 -5.95 2.05
CA ASN A 203 -11.76 -5.92 1.56
C ASN A 203 -12.78 -5.77 2.70
N ARG A 204 -12.36 -5.24 3.86
CA ARG A 204 -13.32 -4.78 4.88
C ARG A 204 -14.24 -3.71 4.31
N GLU A 205 -15.48 -3.66 4.81
CA GLU A 205 -16.57 -2.85 4.26
C GLU A 205 -16.19 -1.37 4.07
N GLU A 206 -15.50 -0.78 5.06
CA GLU A 206 -15.00 0.58 5.00
C GLU A 206 -14.13 0.85 3.76
N LEU A 207 -13.20 -0.04 3.42
CA LEU A 207 -12.28 0.16 2.28
C LEU A 207 -12.99 -0.03 0.94
N LEU A 208 -13.97 -0.91 0.85
CA LEU A 208 -14.78 -1.07 -0.36
C LEU A 208 -15.45 0.25 -0.72
N ARG A 209 -16.08 0.88 0.29
CA ARG A 209 -16.76 2.16 0.15
C ARG A 209 -15.80 3.30 -0.13
N LYS A 210 -14.68 3.38 0.60
CA LYS A 210 -13.70 4.45 0.39
C LYS A 210 -13.13 4.47 -1.03
N ARG A 211 -12.84 3.29 -1.62
CA ARG A 211 -12.43 3.21 -3.03
C ARG A 211 -13.50 3.70 -3.99
N GLN A 212 -14.76 3.33 -3.73
CA GLN A 212 -15.91 3.80 -4.50
C GLN A 212 -16.07 5.32 -4.41
N GLU A 213 -16.01 5.86 -3.19
CA GLU A 213 -16.26 7.28 -2.90
C GLU A 213 -15.12 8.18 -3.37
N ALA A 214 -13.86 7.77 -3.19
CA ALA A 214 -12.69 8.59 -3.51
C ALA A 214 -12.28 8.52 -4.99
N VAL A 215 -12.61 7.43 -5.70
CA VAL A 215 -12.19 7.23 -7.09
C VAL A 215 -13.38 7.18 -8.03
N ILE A 216 -14.32 6.25 -7.83
CA ILE A 216 -15.35 5.96 -8.82
C ILE A 216 -16.42 7.06 -8.88
N PHE A 217 -16.96 7.49 -7.74
CA PHE A 217 -18.03 8.48 -7.70
C PHE A 217 -17.67 9.83 -8.34
N PRO A 218 -16.49 10.42 -8.13
CA PRO A 218 -16.06 11.62 -8.85
C PRO A 218 -16.11 11.44 -10.37
N ILE A 219 -15.62 10.31 -10.88
CA ILE A 219 -15.60 9.99 -12.32
C ILE A 219 -17.03 9.92 -12.86
N LEU A 220 -17.90 9.14 -12.20
CA LEU A 220 -19.30 9.01 -12.61
C LEU A 220 -20.04 10.35 -12.53
N LYS A 221 -19.71 11.20 -11.55
CA LYS A 221 -20.29 12.55 -11.41
C LYS A 221 -19.91 13.44 -12.59
N HIS A 222 -18.66 13.39 -13.06
CA HIS A 222 -18.23 14.17 -14.24
C HIS A 222 -18.98 13.75 -15.50
N PHE A 223 -19.14 12.44 -15.75
CA PHE A 223 -19.96 11.97 -16.88
C PHE A 223 -21.42 12.40 -16.75
N LYS A 224 -22.03 12.24 -15.56
CA LYS A 224 -23.42 12.68 -15.32
C LYS A 224 -23.60 14.18 -15.58
N LEU A 225 -22.63 15.01 -15.17
CA LEU A 225 -22.66 16.44 -15.42
C LEU A 225 -22.59 16.74 -16.93
N ALA A 226 -21.67 16.11 -17.66
CA ALA A 226 -21.52 16.27 -19.10
C ALA A 226 -22.84 15.95 -19.84
N PHE A 227 -23.45 14.81 -19.54
CA PHE A 227 -24.75 14.44 -20.12
C PHE A 227 -25.88 15.40 -19.71
N SER A 228 -25.88 15.88 -18.46
CA SER A 228 -26.89 16.85 -18.00
C SER A 228 -26.80 18.17 -18.78
N LEU A 229 -25.58 18.69 -18.98
CA LEU A 229 -25.35 19.91 -19.76
C LEU A 229 -25.81 19.77 -21.21
N LEU A 230 -25.53 18.62 -21.83
CA LEU A 230 -26.01 18.31 -23.19
C LEU A 230 -27.55 18.25 -23.24
N SER A 231 -28.18 17.56 -22.29
CA SER A 231 -29.65 17.40 -22.26
C SER A 231 -30.39 18.73 -22.07
N LYS A 232 -29.78 19.67 -21.35
CA LYS A 232 -30.29 21.03 -21.12
C LYS A 232 -29.93 22.01 -22.25
N GLN A 233 -29.27 21.54 -23.31
CA GLN A 233 -28.78 22.36 -24.41
C GLN A 233 -27.85 23.51 -23.95
N THR A 234 -27.20 23.33 -22.79
CA THR A 234 -26.22 24.30 -22.27
C THR A 234 -24.90 24.22 -23.04
N ILE A 235 -24.60 23.05 -23.60
CA ILE A 235 -23.45 22.82 -24.47
C ILE A 235 -23.89 22.13 -25.76
N SER A 236 -23.16 22.39 -26.83
CA SER A 236 -23.33 21.73 -28.13
C SER A 236 -22.76 20.30 -28.12
N LYS A 237 -23.10 19.50 -29.15
CA LYS A 237 -22.54 18.15 -29.30
C LYS A 237 -21.00 18.13 -29.40
N PRO A 238 -20.35 19.02 -30.17
CA PRO A 238 -18.88 19.10 -30.17
C PRO A 238 -18.29 19.38 -28.79
N GLN A 239 -18.83 20.37 -28.07
CA GLN A 239 -18.38 20.71 -26.71
C GLN A 239 -18.58 19.56 -25.71
N PHE A 240 -19.64 18.76 -25.88
CA PHE A 240 -19.84 17.56 -25.08
C PHE A 240 -18.73 16.52 -25.35
N ILE A 241 -18.38 16.27 -26.61
CA ILE A 241 -17.29 15.35 -26.96
C ILE A 241 -15.97 15.84 -26.36
N GLU A 242 -15.65 17.14 -26.51
CA GLU A 242 -14.46 17.75 -25.89
C GLU A 242 -14.44 17.54 -24.37
N LEU A 243 -15.57 17.73 -23.68
CA LEU A 243 -15.67 17.49 -22.24
C LEU A 243 -15.44 16.02 -21.86
N ILE A 244 -15.93 15.07 -22.67
CA ILE A 244 -15.69 13.64 -22.43
C ILE A 244 -14.20 13.30 -22.56
N TYR A 245 -13.52 13.82 -23.59
CA TYR A 245 -12.08 13.62 -23.76
C TYR A 245 -11.28 14.30 -22.64
N ALA A 246 -11.67 15.50 -22.22
CA ALA A 246 -11.06 16.18 -21.08
C ALA A 246 -11.16 15.34 -19.79
N ILE A 247 -12.28 14.65 -19.57
CA ILE A 247 -12.40 13.71 -18.45
C ILE A 247 -11.35 12.60 -18.56
N PHE A 248 -11.19 11.97 -19.74
CA PHE A 248 -10.20 10.90 -19.92
C PHE A 248 -8.76 11.38 -19.74
N GLU A 249 -8.43 12.57 -20.24
CA GLU A 249 -7.13 13.20 -20.02
C GLU A 249 -6.85 13.45 -18.54
N ASP A 250 -7.86 13.85 -17.77
CA ASP A 250 -7.72 14.02 -16.33
C ASP A 250 -7.52 12.68 -15.61
N LEU A 251 -8.22 11.61 -16.03
CA LEU A 251 -7.98 10.25 -15.50
C LEU A 251 -6.54 9.79 -15.77
N GLU A 252 -6.03 10.07 -16.97
CA GLU A 252 -4.68 9.73 -17.37
C GLU A 252 -3.63 10.45 -16.51
N LYS A 253 -3.82 11.76 -16.25
CA LYS A 253 -2.96 12.50 -15.32
C LYS A 253 -3.06 11.94 -13.90
N GLU A 254 -4.27 11.65 -13.44
CA GLU A 254 -4.53 11.20 -12.06
C GLU A 254 -3.94 9.82 -11.75
N LYS A 255 -3.76 8.92 -12.73
CA LYS A 255 -3.17 7.59 -12.49
C LYS A 255 -1.71 7.65 -12.02
N HIS A 256 -1.03 8.77 -12.27
CA HIS A 256 0.34 9.02 -11.85
C HIS A 256 0.45 9.80 -10.53
N SER A 257 -0.67 10.25 -9.96
CA SER A 257 -0.67 11.02 -8.72
C SER A 257 -0.45 10.09 -7.52
N ASN A 258 0.73 10.21 -6.90
CA ASN A 258 1.05 9.52 -5.64
C ASN A 258 0.47 10.22 -4.41
N GLU A 259 0.04 11.48 -4.53
CA GLU A 259 -0.57 12.26 -3.44
C GLU A 259 -2.02 11.87 -3.18
N ARG A 260 -2.72 11.32 -4.18
CA ARG A 260 -4.10 10.84 -4.02
C ARG A 260 -4.15 9.41 -3.48
N PRO A 261 -5.22 9.01 -2.77
CA PRO A 261 -5.37 7.63 -2.33
C PRO A 261 -5.72 6.71 -3.50
N PHE A 262 -5.47 5.42 -3.30
CA PHE A 262 -5.83 4.34 -4.24
C PHE A 262 -5.21 4.50 -5.65
N THR A 263 -3.93 4.89 -5.74
CA THR A 263 -3.18 5.03 -7.00
C THR A 263 -3.26 3.76 -7.85
N LEU A 264 -3.18 2.56 -7.27
CA LEU A 264 -3.29 1.32 -8.08
C LEU A 264 -4.66 1.18 -8.74
N LEU A 265 -5.76 1.55 -8.06
CA LEU A 265 -7.10 1.52 -8.65
C LEU A 265 -7.21 2.47 -9.84
N ARG A 266 -6.63 3.67 -9.72
CA ARG A 266 -6.59 4.67 -10.80
C ARG A 266 -5.83 4.15 -12.01
N LYS A 267 -4.70 3.47 -11.78
CA LYS A 267 -3.94 2.79 -12.84
C LYS A 267 -4.77 1.68 -13.50
N THR A 268 -5.41 0.81 -12.71
CA THR A 268 -6.25 -0.28 -13.24
C THR A 268 -7.40 0.23 -14.11
N ILE A 269 -8.07 1.33 -13.74
CA ILE A 269 -9.13 1.93 -14.55
C ILE A 269 -8.63 2.29 -15.96
N MET A 270 -7.40 2.80 -16.06
CA MET A 270 -6.77 3.25 -17.31
C MET A 270 -5.93 2.17 -17.99
N GLU A 271 -5.92 0.94 -17.48
CA GLU A 271 -5.04 -0.13 -17.96
C GLU A 271 -5.51 -0.72 -19.30
N SER A 272 -6.82 -0.83 -19.50
CA SER A 272 -7.41 -1.33 -20.74
C SER A 272 -8.87 -0.89 -20.89
N PRO A 273 -9.42 -0.92 -22.12
CA PRO A 273 -10.85 -0.74 -22.34
C PRO A 273 -11.73 -1.70 -21.54
N GLN A 274 -11.25 -2.92 -21.27
CA GLN A 274 -11.97 -3.92 -20.49
C GLN A 274 -12.01 -3.57 -19.00
N SER A 275 -10.89 -3.08 -18.45
CA SER A 275 -10.82 -2.62 -17.06
C SER A 275 -11.67 -1.37 -16.84
N PHE A 276 -11.63 -0.42 -17.78
CA PHE A 276 -12.50 0.76 -17.76
C PHE A 276 -13.98 0.35 -17.81
N LYS A 277 -14.33 -0.61 -18.68
CA LYS A 277 -15.69 -1.11 -18.78
C LYS A 277 -16.20 -1.72 -17.48
N SER A 278 -15.40 -2.61 -16.87
CA SER A 278 -15.78 -3.36 -15.68
C SER A 278 -15.90 -2.47 -14.43
N LEU A 279 -15.08 -1.42 -14.32
CA LEU A 279 -15.03 -0.54 -13.16
C LEU A 279 -15.83 0.74 -13.32
N ILE A 280 -15.98 1.29 -14.52
CA ILE A 280 -16.62 2.59 -14.77
C ILE A 280 -17.87 2.46 -15.61
N THR A 281 -17.76 1.99 -16.86
CA THR A 281 -18.87 1.99 -17.83
C THR A 281 -20.09 1.26 -17.27
N ASN A 282 -19.91 0.07 -16.69
CA ASN A 282 -21.02 -0.74 -16.17
C ASN A 282 -21.76 -0.08 -14.99
N GLN A 283 -21.23 1.00 -14.42
CA GLN A 283 -21.87 1.76 -13.33
C GLN A 283 -22.62 3.00 -13.84
N LEU A 284 -22.56 3.31 -15.13
CA LEU A 284 -23.35 4.38 -15.75
C LEU A 284 -24.76 3.87 -16.11
N PRO A 285 -25.75 4.79 -16.24
CA PRO A 285 -27.05 4.46 -16.83
C PRO A 285 -26.91 3.77 -18.18
N GLU A 286 -27.73 2.75 -18.45
CA GLU A 286 -27.64 1.89 -19.64
C GLU A 286 -27.56 2.69 -20.96
N ALA A 287 -28.39 3.73 -21.08
CA ALA A 287 -28.41 4.63 -22.24
C ALA A 287 -27.10 5.40 -22.49
N GLN A 288 -26.20 5.48 -21.52
CA GLN A 288 -24.91 6.18 -21.61
C GLN A 288 -23.73 5.24 -21.86
N GLN A 289 -23.87 3.95 -21.54
CA GLN A 289 -22.76 3.00 -21.48
C GLN A 289 -22.06 2.83 -22.83
N GLN A 290 -22.82 2.58 -23.89
CA GLN A 290 -22.26 2.32 -25.22
C GLN A 290 -21.43 3.51 -25.72
N PHE A 291 -21.96 4.74 -25.57
CA PHE A 291 -21.26 5.93 -26.02
C PHE A 291 -19.94 6.12 -25.27
N ILE A 292 -19.98 6.09 -23.93
CA ILE A 292 -18.79 6.31 -23.10
C ILE A 292 -17.73 5.22 -23.35
N GLN A 293 -18.15 3.96 -23.52
CA GLN A 293 -17.23 2.87 -23.83
C GLN A 293 -16.52 3.08 -25.16
N LEU A 294 -17.26 3.38 -26.23
CA LEU A 294 -16.68 3.61 -27.56
C LEU A 294 -15.78 4.84 -27.58
N SER A 295 -16.15 5.91 -26.86
CA SER A 295 -15.30 7.09 -26.71
C SER A 295 -14.00 6.75 -25.99
N PHE A 296 -14.06 5.96 -24.91
CA PHE A 296 -12.85 5.53 -24.20
C PHE A 296 -11.97 4.61 -25.06
N GLU A 297 -12.54 3.66 -25.80
CA GLU A 297 -11.81 2.81 -26.74
C GLU A 297 -11.09 3.64 -27.81
N SER A 298 -11.77 4.64 -28.38
CA SER A 298 -11.14 5.56 -29.33
C SER A 298 -10.03 6.40 -28.69
N TYR A 299 -10.23 6.89 -27.46
CA TYR A 299 -9.20 7.61 -26.71
C TYR A 299 -7.99 6.72 -26.43
N PHE A 300 -8.21 5.51 -25.94
CA PHE A 300 -7.16 4.56 -25.57
C PHE A 300 -6.28 4.21 -26.78
N HIS A 301 -6.86 3.81 -27.91
CA HIS A 301 -6.10 3.45 -29.12
C HIS A 301 -5.36 4.63 -29.78
N SER A 302 -5.72 5.87 -29.45
CA SER A 302 -5.03 7.06 -30.00
C SER A 302 -3.89 7.55 -29.13
N HIS A 303 -3.79 7.09 -27.87
CA HIS A 303 -2.83 7.59 -26.88
C HIS A 303 -1.89 6.51 -26.31
N PHE A 304 -2.22 5.22 -26.47
CA PHE A 304 -1.40 4.07 -26.03
C PHE A 304 -1.23 3.06 -27.16
#